data_AF-A0A0D0DH16-F1
#
_entry.id   AF-A0A0D0DH16-F1
#
_cell.length_a   1.000
_cell.length_b   1.000
_cell.length_c   1.000
_cell.angle_alpha   90.00
_cell.angle_beta   90.00
_cell.angle_gamma   90.00
#
_symmetry.space_group_name_H-M   'P 1'
#
loop_
_entity.id
_entity.type
_entity.pdbx_description
1 polymer ?
#
loop_
_entity_poly.entity_id
_entity_poly.type
_entity_poly.pdbx_seq_one_letter_code
_entity_poly.pdbx_strand_id
1 'polypeptide(L)'
;MVLHDMTSIDAEHIAYTCVQAHFGIMSKSTWSEKDGIFSYLKFYHAIVSLILDATDKKWKNELLKRWNMYVVCPSQAFKCSTNKLFKGNYLVTKMDVSMPTPAVRTRL
;
A
#
# COMPACT_ATOMS: atom_id res chain seq x y z
N MET A 1 -1.20 10.02 11.42
CA MET A 1 -0.27 10.87 10.65
C MET A 1 -0.96 11.21 9.34
N VAL A 2 -1.45 12.43 9.21
CA VAL A 2 -2.04 12.94 7.97
C VAL A 2 -0.94 13.77 7.33
N LEU A 3 -0.49 13.40 6.11
CA LEU A 3 0.34 14.31 5.33
C LEU A 3 -0.55 15.47 4.90
N HIS A 4 -0.47 16.58 5.62
CA HIS A 4 -1.16 17.82 5.27
C HIS A 4 -0.59 18.33 3.93
N ASP A 5 -1.48 18.82 3.06
CA ASP A 5 -1.19 19.37 1.71
C ASP A 5 -0.82 18.39 0.59
N MET A 6 -1.06 17.08 0.76
CA MET A 6 -0.90 16.14 -0.36
C MET A 6 -2.10 16.22 -1.32
N THR A 7 -1.97 16.99 -2.40
CA THR A 7 -3.01 17.13 -3.44
C THR A 7 -2.96 16.02 -4.50
N SER A 8 -1.85 15.29 -4.58
CA SER A 8 -1.70 14.13 -5.45
C SER A 8 -0.73 13.09 -4.89
N ILE A 9 -1.00 11.81 -5.18
CA ILE A 9 -0.12 10.68 -4.92
C ILE A 9 0.78 10.43 -6.12
N ASP A 10 2.08 10.37 -5.84
CA ASP A 10 3.15 10.03 -6.80
C ASP A 10 3.81 8.68 -6.42
N ALA A 11 4.74 8.20 -7.26
CA ALA A 11 5.42 6.92 -7.06
C ALA A 11 6.15 6.84 -5.71
N GLU A 12 6.75 7.95 -5.30
CA GLU A 12 7.49 8.14 -4.05
C GLU A 12 6.59 7.94 -2.82
N HIS A 13 5.34 8.43 -2.90
CA HIS A 13 4.34 8.30 -1.85
C HIS A 13 3.88 6.85 -1.71
N ILE A 14 3.69 6.16 -2.84
CA ILE A 14 3.36 4.72 -2.86
C ILE A 14 4.52 3.91 -2.26
N ALA A 15 5.76 4.18 -2.70
CA ALA A 15 6.96 3.52 -2.19
C ALA A 15 7.13 3.72 -0.68
N TYR A 16 6.92 4.95 -0.18
CA TYR A 16 6.93 5.23 1.26
C TYR A 16 5.84 4.46 2.00
N THR A 17 4.63 4.39 1.45
CA THR A 17 3.52 3.63 2.05
C THR A 17 3.84 2.13 2.15
N CYS A 18 4.44 1.54 1.12
CA CYS A 18 4.89 0.15 1.14
C CYS A 18 5.97 -0.09 2.19
N VAL A 19 6.92 0.83 2.32
CA VAL A 19 7.99 0.80 3.33
C VAL A 19 7.40 0.84 4.75
N GLN A 20 6.43 1.72 5.00
CA GLN A 20 5.71 1.81 6.28
C GLN A 20 4.88 0.55 6.56
N ALA A 21 4.17 0.02 5.56
CA ALA A 21 3.40 -1.21 5.69
C ALA A 21 4.30 -2.42 6.01
N HIS A 22 5.45 -2.54 5.34
CA HIS A 22 6.44 -3.57 5.64
C HIS A 22 6.92 -3.46 7.09
N PHE A 23 7.33 -2.26 7.52
CA PHE A 23 7.77 -2.05 8.90
C PHE A 23 6.68 -2.40 9.93
N GLY A 24 5.43 -2.05 9.67
CA GLY A 24 4.31 -2.40 10.56
C GLY A 24 4.00 -3.91 10.62
N ILE A 25 4.31 -4.65 9.55
CA ILE A 25 4.22 -6.12 9.53
C ILE A 25 5.38 -6.74 10.30
N MET A 26 6.58 -6.13 10.22
CA MET A 26 7.72 -6.59 10.99
C MET A 26 7.48 -6.31 12.48
N SER A 27 7.65 -7.32 13.33
CA SER A 27 7.51 -7.19 14.79
C SER A 27 8.73 -6.49 15.42
N LYS A 28 9.27 -5.46 14.76
CA LYS A 28 10.42 -4.69 15.24
C LYS A 28 9.94 -3.47 16.01
N SER A 29 10.51 -3.29 17.20
CA SER A 29 10.22 -2.16 18.08
C SER A 29 10.94 -0.87 17.65
N THR A 30 11.93 -0.95 16.78
CA THR A 30 12.78 0.18 16.36
C THR A 30 13.01 0.21 14.87
N TRP A 31 13.02 1.41 14.31
CA TRP A 31 13.32 1.65 12.90
C TRP A 31 14.83 1.54 12.65
N SER A 32 15.22 0.70 11.69
CA SER A 32 16.59 0.60 11.19
C SER A 32 16.57 0.51 9.66
N GLU A 33 17.52 1.16 8.97
CA GLU A 33 17.60 1.16 7.51
C GLU A 33 17.68 -0.26 6.91
N LYS A 34 18.28 -1.18 7.66
CA LYS A 34 18.38 -2.59 7.32
C LYS A 34 17.59 -3.44 8.29
N ASP A 35 16.93 -4.45 7.76
CA ASP A 35 16.29 -5.53 8.49
C ASP A 35 16.92 -6.87 8.09
N GLY A 36 18.01 -7.22 8.78
CA GLY A 36 18.86 -8.35 8.38
C GLY A 36 19.45 -8.11 6.99
N ILE A 37 19.05 -8.93 6.02
CA ILE A 37 19.44 -8.79 4.61
C ILE A 37 18.58 -7.79 3.83
N PHE A 38 17.42 -7.43 4.37
CA PHE A 38 16.49 -6.50 3.72
C PHE A 38 16.95 -5.06 3.94
N SER A 39 16.82 -4.21 2.94
CA SER A 39 17.13 -2.78 3.03
C SER A 39 15.92 -1.97 2.63
N TYR A 40 15.39 -1.17 3.57
CA TYR A 40 14.25 -0.30 3.32
C TYR A 40 14.55 0.73 2.23
N LEU A 41 15.79 1.22 2.17
CA LEU A 41 16.25 2.15 1.13
C LEU A 41 16.23 1.47 -0.26
N LYS A 42 16.79 0.27 -0.39
CA LYS A 42 16.76 -0.47 -1.67
C LYS A 42 15.34 -0.82 -2.07
N PHE A 43 14.50 -1.21 -1.12
CA PHE A 43 13.09 -1.52 -1.37
C PHE A 43 12.31 -0.29 -1.85
N TYR A 44 12.52 0.85 -1.21
CA TYR A 44 11.94 2.14 -1.63
C TYR A 44 12.30 2.45 -3.08
N HIS A 45 13.60 2.47 -3.41
CA HIS A 45 14.05 2.78 -4.76
C HIS A 45 13.58 1.75 -5.78
N ALA A 46 13.53 0.46 -5.43
CA ALA A 46 13.01 -0.57 -6.31
C ALA A 46 11.53 -0.33 -6.68
N ILE A 47 10.70 0.12 -5.73
CA ILE A 47 9.29 0.45 -6.01
C ILE A 47 9.18 1.70 -6.86
N VAL A 48 9.96 2.75 -6.55
CA VAL A 48 9.97 3.99 -7.34
C VAL A 48 10.34 3.67 -8.79
N SER A 49 11.44 2.94 -9.02
CA SER A 49 11.83 2.49 -10.36
C SER A 49 10.78 1.60 -11.02
N LEU A 50 10.18 0.66 -10.29
CA LEU A 50 9.11 -0.19 -10.82
C LEU A 50 7.94 0.63 -11.39
N ILE A 51 7.60 1.76 -10.77
CA ILE A 51 6.49 2.62 -11.20
C ILE A 51 6.94 3.61 -12.27
N LEU A 52 8.09 4.28 -12.08
CA LEU A 52 8.55 5.33 -12.97
C LEU A 52 9.04 4.79 -14.31
N ASP A 53 9.78 3.67 -14.28
CA ASP A 53 10.41 3.03 -15.44
C ASP A 53 9.50 2.00 -16.13
N ALA A 54 8.22 1.94 -15.73
CA ALA A 54 7.25 1.05 -16.32
C ALA A 54 7.04 1.34 -17.81
N THR A 55 7.31 0.34 -18.65
CA THR A 55 7.05 0.40 -20.10
C THR A 55 5.55 0.49 -20.40
N ASP A 56 4.72 -0.14 -19.57
CA ASP A 56 3.26 -0.02 -19.62
C ASP A 56 2.78 1.26 -18.94
N LYS A 57 2.67 2.33 -19.74
CA LYS A 57 2.15 3.63 -19.31
C LYS A 57 0.69 3.56 -18.86
N LYS A 58 -0.11 2.64 -19.41
CA LYS A 58 -1.53 2.51 -19.04
C LYS A 58 -1.65 1.96 -17.62
N TRP A 59 -0.88 0.91 -17.31
CA TRP A 59 -0.80 0.38 -15.96
C TRP A 59 -0.37 1.45 -14.94
N LYS A 60 0.71 2.19 -15.25
CA LYS A 60 1.22 3.28 -14.39
C LYS A 60 0.14 4.32 -14.10
N ASN A 61 -0.52 4.82 -15.15
CA ASN A 61 -1.53 5.87 -15.01
C ASN A 61 -2.76 5.37 -14.23
N GLU A 62 -3.22 4.14 -14.47
CA GLU A 62 -4.33 3.55 -13.72
C GLU A 62 -3.96 3.30 -12.25
N LEU A 63 -2.71 2.89 -11.96
CA LEU A 63 -2.21 2.75 -10.60
C LEU A 63 -2.28 4.10 -9.88
N LEU A 64 -1.63 5.14 -10.44
CA LEU A 64 -1.60 6.48 -9.82
C LEU A 64 -3.01 7.04 -9.66
N LYS A 65 -3.88 6.90 -10.67
CA LYS A 65 -5.28 7.33 -10.60
C LYS A 65 -6.02 6.66 -9.44
N ARG A 66 -5.88 5.33 -9.28
CA ARG A 66 -6.52 4.59 -8.18
C ARG A 66 -6.05 5.09 -6.82
N TRP A 67 -4.74 5.26 -6.63
CA TRP A 67 -4.19 5.76 -5.37
C TRP A 67 -4.68 7.17 -5.05
N ASN A 68 -4.70 8.06 -6.05
CA ASN A 68 -5.24 9.40 -5.91
C ASN A 68 -6.73 9.39 -5.52
N MET A 69 -7.54 8.52 -6.14
CA MET A 69 -8.95 8.37 -5.75
C MET A 69 -9.11 7.96 -4.29
N TYR A 70 -8.32 7.02 -3.79
CA TYR A 70 -8.47 6.50 -2.42
C TYR A 70 -7.93 7.45 -1.35
N VAL A 71 -6.81 8.12 -1.61
CA VAL A 71 -6.11 8.92 -0.59
C VAL A 71 -6.53 10.38 -0.62
N VAL A 72 -6.74 10.96 -1.81
CA VAL A 72 -7.05 12.39 -1.98
C VAL A 72 -8.57 12.64 -1.99
N CYS A 73 -9.39 11.63 -2.31
CA CYS A 73 -10.85 11.76 -2.35
C CYS A 73 -11.52 10.77 -1.36
N PRO A 74 -11.59 11.09 -0.05
CA PRO A 74 -12.04 10.16 0.99
C PRO A 74 -13.50 9.69 0.85
N SER A 75 -14.32 10.39 0.06
CA SER A 75 -15.75 10.07 -0.13
C SER A 75 -15.98 8.74 -0.87
N GLN A 76 -14.95 8.18 -1.51
CA GLN A 76 -14.98 6.84 -2.14
C GLN A 76 -14.07 5.83 -1.43
N ALA A 77 -13.47 6.20 -0.29
CA ALA A 77 -12.69 5.27 0.51
C ALA A 77 -13.58 4.11 0.97
N PHE A 78 -13.07 2.88 0.83
CA PHE A 78 -13.76 1.65 1.22
C PHE A 78 -14.49 1.80 2.55
N LYS A 79 -15.79 1.49 2.58
CA LYS A 79 -16.49 1.22 3.85
C LYS A 79 -15.90 -0.07 4.44
N CYS A 80 -14.87 0.06 5.26
CA CYS A 80 -14.38 -1.03 6.09
C CYS A 80 -15.43 -1.27 7.18
N SER A 81 -16.32 -2.24 6.98
CA SER A 81 -17.19 -2.72 8.06
C SER A 81 -16.39 -3.72 8.88
N THR A 82 -15.80 -3.27 9.98
CA THR A 82 -15.18 -4.17 10.95
C THR A 82 -16.27 -4.96 11.66
N ASN A 83 -16.57 -6.16 11.18
CA ASN A 83 -17.39 -7.10 11.94
C ASN A 83 -16.51 -7.72 13.03
N LYS A 84 -16.67 -7.24 14.28
CA LYS A 84 -16.04 -7.86 15.45
C LYS A 84 -16.68 -9.22 15.67
N LEU A 85 -16.06 -10.29 15.20
CA LEU A 85 -16.46 -11.65 15.56
C LEU A 85 -15.68 -12.08 16.80
N PHE A 86 -16.36 -12.24 17.93
CA PHE A 86 -15.77 -12.86 19.11
C PHE A 86 -15.61 -14.36 18.86
N LYS A 87 -14.37 -14.88 18.95
CA LYS A 87 -14.09 -16.32 18.96
C LYS A 87 -13.31 -16.62 20.25
N GLY A 88 -14.05 -16.88 21.33
CA GLY A 88 -13.47 -17.03 22.68
C GLY A 88 -12.88 -15.72 23.22
N ASN A 89 -11.80 -15.81 24.00
CA ASN A 89 -11.16 -14.67 24.67
C ASN A 89 -10.23 -13.84 23.77
N TYR A 90 -10.22 -14.11 22.46
CA TYR A 90 -9.34 -13.44 21.50
C TYR A 90 -10.16 -12.64 20.48
N LEU A 91 -9.76 -11.39 20.25
CA LEU A 91 -10.29 -10.57 19.16
C LEU A 91 -9.67 -11.06 17.85
N VAL A 92 -10.51 -11.61 16.96
CA VAL A 92 -10.10 -11.95 15.60
C VAL A 92 -10.68 -10.89 14.66
N THR A 93 -9.85 -9.96 14.19
CA THR A 93 -10.25 -9.01 13.16
C THR A 93 -10.20 -9.73 11.80
N LYS A 94 -11.35 -10.12 11.26
CA LYS A 94 -11.45 -10.52 9.86
C LYS A 94 -11.56 -9.26 9.00
N MET A 95 -10.55 -9.03 8.17
CA MET A 95 -10.62 -8.03 7.11
C MET A 95 -11.22 -8.70 5.88
N ASP A 96 -12.54 -8.58 5.69
CA ASP A 96 -13.18 -8.94 4.43
C ASP A 96 -12.95 -7.79 3.45
N VAL A 97 -11.79 -7.80 2.79
CA VAL A 97 -11.49 -6.85 1.71
C VAL A 97 -12.15 -7.37 0.44
N SER A 98 -13.31 -6.84 0.05
CA SER A 98 -13.81 -7.05 -1.31
C SER A 98 -12.99 -6.18 -2.27
N MET A 99 -11.95 -6.76 -2.84
CA MET A 99 -11.20 -6.11 -3.93
C MET A 99 -12.04 -6.20 -5.21
N PRO A 100 -12.20 -5.12 -5.98
CA PRO A 100 -12.54 -5.27 -7.40
C PRO A 100 -11.44 -6.11 -8.06
N THR A 101 -11.85 -7.14 -8.79
CA THR A 101 -10.99 -8.19 -9.35
C THR A 101 -9.73 -7.60 -9.99
N PRO A 102 -8.52 -8.00 -9.58
CA PRO A 102 -7.31 -7.57 -10.27
C PRO A 102 -7.36 -8.07 -11.71
N ALA A 103 -6.96 -7.22 -12.66
CA ALA A 103 -6.69 -7.68 -14.01
C ALA A 103 -5.50 -8.66 -13.92
N VAL A 104 -5.82 -9.95 -13.97
CA VAL A 104 -4.84 -11.03 -13.91
C VAL A 104 -4.00 -10.97 -15.19
N ARG A 105 -2.70 -10.77 -15.02
CA ARG A 105 -1.71 -10.90 -16.10
C ARG A 105 -1.57 -12.37 -16.46
N THR A 106 -2.12 -12.79 -17.59
CA THR A 106 -1.68 -14.02 -18.26
C THR A 106 -0.33 -13.71 -18.91
N ARG A 107 0.72 -14.43 -18.51
CA ARG A 107 2.00 -14.39 -19.24
C ARG A 107 1.76 -14.99 -20.62
N LEU A 108 2.12 -14.25 -21.67
CA LEU A 108 2.48 -14.84 -22.97
C LEU A 108 3.99 -15.06 -22.97
#